data_AF-A0A432GYU1-F1
#
_entry.id   AF-A0A432GYU1-F1
#
_cell.length_a   1.000
_cell.length_b   1.000
_cell.length_c   1.000
_cell.angle_alpha   90.00
_cell.angle_beta   90.00
_cell.angle_gamma   90.00
#
_symmetry.space_group_name_H-M   'P 1'
#
loop_
_entity.id
_entity.type
_entity.pdbx_description
1 polymer ?
#
loop_
_entity_poly.entity_id
_entity_poly.type
_entity_poly.pdbx_seq_one_letter_code
_entity_poly.pdbx_strand_id
1 'polypeptide(L)'
;SVFGPAFSVINELQTEGYPVSMLHLRHLNPFQEKLGEVLRNFKKVLVPEMNLGQLSRLLRAEYLVDAISFSKLQGRPFLISEIRNRVLEFFD
;
A
#
# COMPACT_ATOMS: atom_id res chain seq x y z
N SER A 1 2.41 -0.18 13.72
CA SER A 1 2.10 0.82 12.67
C SER A 1 2.74 0.38 11.37
N VAL A 2 2.07 0.58 10.23
CA VAL A 2 2.56 0.19 8.90
C VAL A 2 3.44 1.28 8.27
N PHE A 3 3.17 2.55 8.60
CA PHE A 3 3.74 3.71 7.91
C PHE A 3 5.28 3.76 7.92
N GLY A 4 5.91 3.62 9.09
CA GLY A 4 7.35 3.78 9.23
C GLY A 4 8.15 2.80 8.35
N PRO A 5 7.93 1.48 8.50
CA PRO A 5 8.58 0.48 7.65
C PRO A 5 8.29 0.70 6.15
N ALA A 6 7.04 0.99 5.78
CA ALA A 6 6.67 1.22 4.38
C ALA A 6 7.37 2.45 3.77
N PHE A 7 7.43 3.56 4.50
CA PHE A 7 8.08 4.78 4.03
C PHE A 7 9.57 4.59 3.79
N SER A 8 10.26 3.89 4.69
CA SER A 8 11.69 3.57 4.54
C SER A 8 11.95 2.76 3.28
N VAL A 9 11.17 1.70 3.05
CA VAL A 9 11.30 0.83 1.86
C VAL A 9 11.03 1.60 0.57
N ILE A 10 9.96 2.41 0.52
CA ILE A 10 9.61 3.13 -0.70
C ILE A 10 10.68 4.17 -1.05
N ASN A 11 11.22 4.89 -0.08
CA ASN A 11 12.34 5.81 -0.34
C ASN A 11 13.58 5.08 -0.88
N GLU A 12 13.96 3.95 -0.26
CA GLU A 12 15.09 3.15 -0.70
C GLU A 12 14.90 2.65 -2.15
N LEU A 13 13.74 2.06 -2.46
CA LEU A 13 13.42 1.59 -3.81
C LEU A 13 13.38 2.72 -4.84
N GLN A 14 12.93 3.92 -4.46
CA GLN A 14 13.01 5.09 -5.34
C GLN A 14 14.47 5.48 -5.62
N THR A 15 15.37 5.41 -4.62
CA THR A 15 16.81 5.65 -4.85
C THR A 15 17.46 4.59 -5.72
N GLU A 16 16.95 3.36 -5.69
CA GLU A 16 17.35 2.27 -6.59
C GLU A 16 16.74 2.40 -8.01
N GLY A 17 15.87 3.38 -8.26
CA GLY A 17 15.29 3.66 -9.58
C GLY A 17 13.96 2.94 -9.88
N TYR A 18 13.36 2.25 -8.90
CA TYR A 18 12.05 1.62 -9.10
C TYR A 18 10.94 2.67 -9.17
N PRO A 19 9.98 2.54 -10.11
CA PRO A 19 8.86 3.47 -10.25
C PRO A 19 7.75 3.17 -9.23
N VAL A 20 8.07 3.34 -7.94
CA VAL A 20 7.15 3.14 -6.82
C VAL A 20 6.78 4.47 -6.17
N SER A 21 5.64 4.51 -5.48
CA SER A 21 5.19 5.66 -4.70
C SER A 21 4.41 5.21 -3.49
N MET A 22 4.31 6.07 -2.47
CA MET A 22 3.56 5.79 -1.25
C MET A 22 2.45 6.83 -1.07
N LEU A 23 1.26 6.35 -0.74
CA LEU A 23 0.14 7.16 -0.27
C LEU A 23 -0.23 6.73 1.16
N HIS A 24 -0.35 7.69 2.07
CA HIS A 24 -0.78 7.44 3.45
C HIS A 24 -2.13 8.12 3.72
N LEU A 25 -3.17 7.30 3.93
CA LEU A 25 -4.51 7.78 4.29
C LEU A 25 -4.56 8.13 5.79
N ARG A 26 -4.76 9.42 6.10
CA ARG A 26 -4.97 9.90 7.48
C ARG A 26 -6.43 9.93 7.91
N HIS A 27 -7.34 9.86 6.94
CA HIS A 27 -8.78 9.88 7.13
C HIS A 27 -9.41 8.91 6.14
N LEU A 28 -10.33 8.06 6.62
CA LEU A 28 -10.91 6.96 5.84
C LEU A 28 -12.37 7.20 5.46
N ASN A 29 -13.14 7.99 6.23
CA ASN A 29 -14.55 8.19 5.96
C ASN A 29 -14.99 9.64 6.27
N PRO A 30 -15.32 10.45 5.25
CA PRO A 30 -15.21 10.11 3.82
C PRO A 30 -13.75 9.95 3.35
N PHE A 31 -13.52 9.21 2.27
CA PHE A 31 -12.21 9.25 1.61
C PHE A 31 -11.91 10.65 1.06
N GLN A 32 -10.63 10.96 0.81
CA GLN A 32 -10.28 12.22 0.15
C GLN A 32 -10.84 12.24 -1.29
N GLU A 33 -11.37 13.38 -1.71
CA GLU A 33 -12.08 13.57 -2.99
C GLU A 33 -11.31 13.04 -4.21
N LYS A 34 -9.99 13.23 -4.24
CA LYS A 34 -9.13 12.85 -5.39
C LYS A 34 -8.45 11.49 -5.25
N LEU A 35 -8.79 10.71 -4.23
CA LEU A 35 -8.13 9.42 -3.97
C LEU A 35 -8.29 8.47 -5.17
N GLY A 36 -9.50 8.35 -5.71
CA GLY A 36 -9.77 7.49 -6.86
C GLY A 36 -8.95 7.84 -8.10
N GLU A 37 -8.80 9.14 -8.42
CA GLU A 37 -8.00 9.62 -9.54
C GLU A 37 -6.52 9.23 -9.38
N VAL A 38 -5.97 9.43 -8.18
CA VAL A 38 -4.58 9.07 -7.88
C VAL A 38 -4.37 7.57 -8.04
N LEU A 39 -5.27 6.74 -7.49
CA LEU A 39 -5.13 5.28 -7.53
C LEU A 39 -5.19 4.72 -8.97
N ARG A 40 -5.99 5.31 -9.86
CA ARG A 40 -6.10 4.88 -11.27
C ARG A 40 -4.81 5.11 -12.07
N ASN A 41 -3.91 5.98 -11.62
CA ASN A 41 -2.63 6.21 -12.28
C ASN A 41 -1.60 5.09 -12.00
N PHE A 42 -1.91 4.14 -11.11
CA PHE A 42 -1.01 3.04 -10.76
C PHE A 42 -1.52 1.72 -11.36
N LYS A 43 -0.62 0.95 -11.96
CA LYS A 43 -0.94 -0.38 -12.52
C LYS A 43 -1.31 -1.40 -11.44
N LYS A 44 -0.70 -1.29 -10.27
CA LYS A 44 -0.90 -2.17 -9.11
C LYS A 44 -0.96 -1.30 -7.86
N VAL A 45 -1.91 -1.57 -6.96
CA VAL A 45 -2.05 -0.85 -5.69
C VAL A 45 -1.86 -1.84 -4.54
N LEU A 46 -0.66 -1.90 -3.94
CA LEU A 46 -0.41 -2.73 -2.77
C LEU A 46 -0.94 -2.03 -1.50
N VAL A 47 -1.73 -2.73 -0.70
CA VAL A 47 -2.31 -2.22 0.55
C VAL A 47 -1.76 -3.03 1.73
N PRO A 48 -0.67 -2.56 2.38
CA PRO A 48 -0.19 -3.18 3.60
C PRO A 48 -1.13 -2.83 4.76
N GLU A 49 -1.70 -3.85 5.41
CA GLU A 49 -2.69 -3.67 6.49
C GLU A 49 -2.50 -4.67 7.63
N MET A 50 -2.69 -4.19 8.87
CA MET A 50 -2.56 -5.03 10.08
C MET A 50 -3.92 -5.61 10.50
N ASN A 51 -4.68 -6.08 9.52
CA ASN A 51 -6.03 -6.59 9.66
C ASN A 51 -6.30 -7.63 8.54
N LEU A 52 -7.56 -7.94 8.24
CA LEU A 52 -7.97 -8.97 7.28
C LEU A 52 -8.40 -8.43 5.91
N GLY A 53 -7.86 -7.31 5.45
CA GLY A 53 -8.19 -6.79 4.13
C GLY A 53 -9.27 -5.72 4.11
N GLN A 54 -9.54 -5.06 5.25
CA GLN A 54 -10.64 -4.11 5.34
C GLN A 54 -10.43 -2.91 4.42
N LEU A 55 -9.21 -2.35 4.36
CA LEU A 55 -8.95 -1.18 3.53
C LEU A 55 -8.93 -1.54 2.04
N SER A 56 -8.27 -2.64 1.67
CA SER A 56 -8.26 -3.10 0.28
C SER A 56 -9.67 -3.40 -0.23
N ARG A 57 -10.56 -3.96 0.60
CA ARG A 57 -11.97 -4.18 0.26
C ARG A 57 -12.72 -2.87 0.03
N LEU A 58 -12.55 -1.86 0.89
CA LEU A 58 -13.17 -0.54 0.71
C LEU A 58 -12.70 0.14 -0.56
N LEU A 59 -11.39 0.14 -0.83
CA LEU A 59 -10.83 0.76 -2.04
C LEU A 59 -11.34 0.10 -3.33
N ARG A 60 -11.48 -1.23 -3.35
CA ARG A 60 -12.11 -1.95 -4.48
C ARG A 60 -13.57 -1.57 -4.65
N ALA A 61 -14.32 -1.49 -3.55
CA ALA A 61 -15.75 -1.17 -3.59
C ALA A 61 -16.01 0.25 -4.09
N GLU A 62 -15.25 1.24 -3.60
CA GLU A 62 -15.45 2.65 -3.93
C GLU A 62 -14.86 3.06 -5.29
N TYR A 63 -13.69 2.52 -5.65
CA TYR A 63 -12.94 3.01 -6.82
C TYR A 63 -12.76 2.00 -7.94
N LEU A 64 -13.14 0.73 -7.74
CA LEU A 64 -12.96 -0.36 -8.72
C LEU A 64 -11.50 -0.53 -9.18
N VAL A 65 -10.55 -0.25 -8.29
CA VAL A 65 -9.11 -0.44 -8.54
C VAL A 65 -8.66 -1.80 -8.05
N ASP A 66 -7.62 -2.36 -8.67
CA ASP A 66 -6.99 -3.60 -8.20
C ASP A 66 -6.11 -3.34 -6.97
N ALA A 67 -6.77 -3.18 -5.82
CA ALA A 67 -6.11 -3.03 -4.53
C ALA A 67 -5.68 -4.40 -3.98
N ILE A 68 -4.40 -4.74 -4.06
CA ILE A 68 -3.82 -6.01 -3.62
C ILE A 68 -3.60 -5.96 -2.11
N SER A 69 -4.30 -6.81 -1.36
CA SER A 69 -4.12 -6.91 0.09
C SER A 69 -2.77 -7.51 0.46
N PHE A 70 -2.09 -6.89 1.41
CA PHE A 70 -0.94 -7.46 2.11
C PHE A 70 -1.18 -7.38 3.62
N SER A 71 -1.91 -8.37 4.12
CA SER A 71 -2.44 -8.43 5.48
C SER A 71 -1.51 -9.15 6.47
N LYS A 72 -1.37 -8.61 7.68
CA LYS A 72 -0.65 -9.24 8.81
C LYS A 72 -1.45 -9.18 10.11
N LEU A 73 -1.69 -10.33 10.75
CA LEU A 73 -2.45 -10.44 12.01
C LEU A 73 -1.61 -10.75 13.26
N GLN A 74 -0.31 -10.96 13.11
CA GLN A 74 0.55 -11.59 14.13
C GLN A 74 0.87 -10.70 15.34
N GLY A 75 0.14 -9.61 15.58
CA GLY A 75 0.36 -8.67 16.70
C GLY A 75 1.71 -7.92 16.64
N ARG A 76 2.49 -8.11 15.58
CA ARG A 76 3.80 -7.49 15.36
C ARG A 76 3.76 -6.62 14.10
N PRO A 77 4.46 -5.47 14.09
CA PRO A 77 4.59 -4.65 12.88
C PRO A 77 5.19 -5.43 11.70
N PHE A 78 5.00 -4.90 10.49
CA PHE A 78 5.74 -5.34 9.33
C PHE A 78 7.24 -5.07 9.51
N LEU A 79 8.07 -6.03 9.13
CA LEU A 79 9.48 -5.86 8.93
C LEU A 79 9.71 -5.11 7.60
N ILE A 80 10.81 -4.36 7.54
CA ILE A 80 11.24 -3.67 6.31
C ILE A 80 11.41 -4.68 5.18
N SER A 81 12.04 -5.83 5.45
CA SER A 81 12.24 -6.90 4.47
C SER A 81 10.95 -7.50 3.93
N GLU A 82 9.91 -7.65 4.76
CA GLU A 82 8.60 -8.17 4.33
C GLU A 82 7.98 -7.25 3.27
N ILE A 83 8.01 -5.94 3.51
CA ILE A 83 7.46 -4.96 2.57
C ILE A 83 8.32 -4.88 1.31
N ARG A 84 9.65 -4.81 1.46
CA ARG A 84 10.58 -4.72 0.31
C ARG A 84 10.41 -5.90 -0.63
N ASN A 85 10.44 -7.13 -0.11
CA ASN A 85 10.27 -8.34 -0.91
C ASN A 85 8.90 -8.35 -1.61
N ARG A 86 7.83 -8.00 -0.88
CA ARG A 86 6.49 -7.98 -1.45
C ARG A 86 6.32 -6.97 -2.59
N VAL A 87 7.00 -5.83 -2.52
CA VAL A 87 7.00 -4.82 -3.58
C VAL A 87 7.82 -5.29 -4.79
N LEU A 88 8.99 -5.90 -4.55
CA LEU A 88 9.87 -6.39 -5.63
C LEU A 88 9.25 -7.52 -6.46
N GLU A 89 8.42 -8.39 -5.86
CA GLU A 89 7.63 -9.41 -6.57
C GLU A 89 6.75 -8.85 -7.71
N PHE A 90 6.54 -7.52 -7.78
CA PHE A 90 5.78 -6.89 -8.86
C PHE A 90 6.62 -6.41 -10.04
N PHE A 91 7.95 -6.40 -9.88
CA PHE A 91 8.94 -5.97 -10.87
C PHE A 91 9.75 -7.12 -11.47
N ASP A 92 9.73 -8.28 -10.82
CA ASP A 92 10.10 -9.58 -11.42
C ASP A 92 9.08 -10.00 -12.49
#